data_AF-A0A815JCC6-F1
#
_entry.id   AF-A0A815JCC6-F1
#
_cell.length_a   1.000
_cell.length_b   1.000
_cell.length_c   1.000
_cell.angle_alpha   90.00
_cell.angle_beta   90.00
_cell.angle_gamma   90.00
#
_symmetry.space_group_name_H-M   'P 1'
#
loop_
_entity.id
_entity.type
_entity.pdbx_description
1 polymer ?
#
loop_
_entity_poly.entity_id
_entity_poly.type
_entity_poly.pdbx_seq_one_letter_code
_entity_poly.pdbx_strand_id
1 'polypeptide(L)'
;MLNTFNEISRWTLITNLNEFQWRIPSIWCEINDYAKEFLDHPYKNVRESIASILSISISFDITLFNGKSTRHPNTSQFIDTICKRLRQAIEVYERTSLKFRRTHHDSWHEHREQFTEDQLTVLADVLISHSYYA
;
A
#
# COMPACT_ATOMS: atom_id res chain seq x y z
N MET A 1 11.02 9.57 -16.95
CA MET A 1 9.96 10.58 -17.15
C MET A 1 8.95 10.17 -18.22
N LEU A 2 9.36 9.78 -19.43
CA LEU A 2 8.44 9.31 -20.49
C LEU A 2 7.61 8.06 -20.09
N ASN A 3 8.21 7.10 -19.37
CA ASN A 3 7.48 5.91 -18.91
C ASN A 3 6.39 6.25 -17.86
N THR A 4 6.69 7.13 -16.92
CA THR A 4 5.75 7.52 -15.85
C THR A 4 4.56 8.29 -16.40
N PHE A 5 4.78 9.18 -17.39
CA PHE A 5 3.69 9.88 -18.07
C PHE A 5 2.76 8.90 -18.78
N ASN A 6 3.31 7.94 -19.53
CA ASN A 6 2.53 6.91 -20.22
C ASN A 6 1.77 5.99 -19.25
N GLU A 7 2.37 5.63 -18.10
CA GLU A 7 1.70 4.86 -17.06
C GLU A 7 0.51 5.61 -16.47
N ILE A 8 0.68 6.89 -16.12
CA ILE A 8 -0.41 7.73 -15.61
C ILE A 8 -1.51 7.87 -16.65
N SER A 9 -1.16 8.11 -17.93
CA SER A 9 -2.15 8.19 -19.01
C SER A 9 -2.95 6.88 -19.15
N ARG A 10 -2.32 5.71 -19.01
CA ARG A 10 -3.01 4.41 -19.00
C ARG A 10 -4.00 4.31 -17.84
N TRP A 11 -3.57 4.66 -16.62
CA TRP A 11 -4.45 4.62 -15.44
C TRP A 11 -5.63 5.58 -15.59
N THR A 12 -5.39 6.81 -16.03
CA THR A 12 -6.47 7.79 -16.29
C THR A 12 -7.47 7.29 -17.35
N LEU A 13 -6.99 6.62 -18.41
CA LEU A 13 -7.87 6.00 -19.42
C LEU A 13 -8.77 4.92 -18.81
N ILE A 14 -8.22 4.10 -17.92
CA ILE A 14 -9.00 3.06 -17.21
C ILE A 14 -10.04 3.71 -16.30
N THR A 15 -9.71 4.80 -15.61
CA THR A 15 -10.66 5.55 -14.78
C THR A 15 -11.88 6.04 -15.58
N ASN A 16 -11.71 6.40 -16.85
CA ASN A 16 -12.83 6.79 -17.71
C ASN A 16 -13.81 5.64 -18.02
N LEU A 17 -13.42 4.38 -17.82
CA LEU A 17 -14.32 3.23 -17.97
C LEU A 17 -15.37 3.14 -16.85
N ASN A 18 -15.27 3.99 -15.81
CA ASN A 18 -16.19 4.05 -14.69
C ASN A 18 -17.66 4.16 -15.15
N GLU A 19 -17.95 4.91 -16.21
CA GLU A 19 -19.30 5.07 -16.76
C GLU A 19 -19.94 3.74 -17.22
N PHE A 20 -19.10 2.75 -17.55
CA PHE A 20 -19.52 1.42 -18.00
C PHE A 20 -19.36 0.34 -16.93
N GLN A 21 -19.05 0.71 -15.70
CA GLN A 21 -18.72 -0.24 -14.63
C GLN A 21 -19.81 -1.29 -14.40
N TRP A 22 -21.07 -0.87 -14.39
CA TRP A 22 -22.22 -1.76 -14.20
C TRP A 22 -22.42 -2.78 -15.34
N ARG A 23 -21.86 -2.54 -16.53
CA ARG A 23 -21.99 -3.44 -17.69
C ARG A 23 -20.91 -4.51 -17.74
N ILE A 24 -19.74 -4.25 -17.14
CA ILE A 24 -18.55 -5.08 -17.36
C ILE A 24 -17.85 -5.47 -16.04
N PRO A 25 -18.53 -6.17 -15.13
CA PRO A 25 -17.97 -6.50 -13.81
C PRO A 25 -16.72 -7.38 -13.87
N SER A 26 -16.62 -8.29 -14.84
CA SER A 26 -15.48 -9.23 -14.95
C SER A 26 -14.16 -8.51 -15.20
N ILE A 27 -14.15 -7.52 -16.10
CA ILE A 27 -12.94 -6.74 -16.41
C ILE A 27 -12.53 -5.91 -15.19
N TRP A 28 -13.49 -5.36 -14.43
CA TRP A 28 -13.19 -4.63 -13.19
C TRP A 28 -12.57 -5.51 -12.11
N CYS A 29 -12.94 -6.79 -12.03
CA CYS A 29 -12.26 -7.75 -11.16
C CYS A 29 -10.81 -7.98 -11.58
N GLU A 30 -10.56 -8.20 -12.88
CA GLU A 30 -9.20 -8.38 -13.41
C GLU A 30 -8.33 -7.13 -13.22
N ILE A 31 -8.87 -5.95 -13.47
CA ILE A 31 -8.19 -4.66 -13.23
C ILE A 31 -7.86 -4.51 -11.75
N ASN A 32 -8.79 -4.84 -10.86
CA ASN A 32 -8.58 -4.75 -9.42
C ASN A 32 -7.48 -5.72 -8.96
N ASP A 33 -7.45 -6.95 -9.47
CA ASP A 33 -6.39 -7.91 -9.13
C ASP A 33 -5.03 -7.46 -9.65
N TYR A 34 -4.96 -6.96 -10.88
CA TYR A 34 -3.74 -6.37 -11.44
C TYR A 34 -3.28 -5.14 -10.64
N ALA A 35 -4.19 -4.21 -10.33
CA ALA A 35 -3.88 -2.96 -9.62
C ALA A 35 -3.36 -3.18 -8.20
N LYS A 36 -3.79 -4.24 -7.49
CA LYS A 36 -3.28 -4.60 -6.16
C LYS A 36 -1.78 -4.89 -6.14
N GLU A 37 -1.24 -5.40 -7.25
CA GLU A 37 0.18 -5.73 -7.37
C GLU A 37 1.06 -4.47 -7.35
N PHE A 38 0.55 -3.33 -7.82
CA PHE A 38 1.31 -2.08 -7.97
C PHE A 38 1.12 -1.07 -6.81
N LEU A 39 0.62 -1.53 -5.65
CA LEU A 39 0.40 -0.65 -4.49
C LEU A 39 1.70 -0.09 -3.89
N ASP A 40 2.83 -0.74 -4.13
CA ASP A 40 4.18 -0.38 -3.66
C ASP A 40 4.97 0.46 -4.67
N HIS A 41 4.33 0.93 -5.74
CA HIS A 41 4.99 1.69 -6.81
C HIS A 41 5.74 2.92 -6.27
N PRO A 42 6.98 3.22 -6.72
CA PRO A 42 7.81 4.27 -6.12
C PRO A 42 7.22 5.69 -6.26
N TYR A 43 6.53 5.96 -7.36
CA TYR A 43 6.00 7.29 -7.67
C TYR A 43 4.62 7.53 -7.02
N LYS A 44 4.52 8.61 -6.23
CA LYS A 44 3.31 8.99 -5.48
C LYS A 44 2.09 9.20 -6.38
N ASN A 45 2.25 9.97 -7.45
CA ASN A 45 1.17 10.26 -8.40
C ASN A 45 0.58 9.00 -9.06
N VAL A 46 1.43 8.02 -9.39
CA VAL A 46 0.98 6.72 -9.91
C VAL A 46 0.19 5.94 -8.86
N ARG A 47 0.66 5.91 -7.60
CA ARG A 47 -0.08 5.27 -6.50
C ARG A 47 -1.45 5.92 -6.27
N GLU A 48 -1.56 7.24 -6.37
CA GLU A 48 -2.83 7.95 -6.25
C GLU A 48 -3.80 7.59 -7.39
N SER A 49 -3.32 7.47 -8.62
CA SER A 49 -4.14 7.01 -9.76
C SER A 49 -4.61 5.56 -9.56
N ILE A 50 -3.72 4.66 -9.13
CA ILE A 50 -4.06 3.26 -8.81
C ILE A 50 -5.10 3.20 -7.69
N ALA A 51 -4.92 3.99 -6.63
CA ALA A 51 -5.85 4.05 -5.51
C ALA A 51 -7.24 4.55 -5.93
N SER A 52 -7.31 5.54 -6.82
CA SER A 52 -8.58 6.01 -7.38
C SER A 52 -9.33 4.90 -8.13
N ILE A 53 -8.62 4.11 -8.95
CA ILE A 53 -9.21 2.99 -9.71
C ILE A 53 -9.68 1.87 -8.77
N LEU A 54 -8.88 1.52 -7.77
CA LEU A 54 -9.27 0.52 -6.76
C LEU A 54 -10.53 0.96 -6.00
N SER A 55 -10.58 2.23 -5.60
CA SER A 55 -11.76 2.82 -4.95
C SER A 55 -13.01 2.70 -5.82
N ILE A 56 -12.90 3.05 -7.11
CA ILE A 56 -13.98 2.90 -8.09
C ILE A 56 -14.40 1.42 -8.20
N SER A 57 -13.44 0.51 -8.37
CA SER A 57 -13.73 -0.93 -8.55
C SER A 57 -14.51 -1.55 -7.39
N ILE A 58 -14.23 -1.11 -6.16
CA ILE A 58 -14.85 -1.63 -4.93
C ILE A 58 -16.16 -0.90 -4.61
N SER A 59 -16.34 0.34 -5.06
CA SER A 59 -17.55 1.15 -4.77
C SER A 59 -18.88 0.53 -5.23
N PHE A 60 -18.84 -0.42 -6.18
CA PHE A 60 -20.01 -1.16 -6.67
C PHE A 60 -20.25 -2.50 -5.94
N ASP A 61 -19.56 -2.74 -4.81
CA ASP A 61 -19.86 -3.83 -3.89
C ASP A 61 -21.14 -3.53 -3.10
N ILE A 62 -22.28 -3.57 -3.80
CA ILE A 62 -23.61 -3.36 -3.23
C ILE A 62 -24.24 -4.70 -2.82
N THR A 63 -25.03 -4.69 -1.75
CA THR A 63 -25.85 -5.86 -1.38
C THR A 63 -27.20 -5.77 -2.10
N LEU A 64 -27.55 -6.78 -2.90
CA LEU A 64 -28.83 -6.82 -3.59
C LEU A 64 -29.97 -7.17 -2.61
N PHE A 65 -31.21 -6.80 -2.95
CA PHE A 65 -32.41 -7.03 -2.11
C PHE A 65 -32.65 -8.49 -1.71
N ASN A 66 -32.05 -9.45 -2.42
CA ASN A 66 -32.12 -10.88 -2.13
C ASN A 66 -30.95 -11.39 -1.26
N GLY A 67 -30.13 -10.49 -0.70
CA GLY A 67 -28.95 -10.82 0.11
C GLY A 67 -27.79 -11.40 -0.70
N LYS A 68 -27.90 -11.50 -2.03
CA LYS A 68 -26.78 -11.96 -2.86
C LYS A 68 -25.79 -10.82 -3.05
N SER A 69 -24.53 -11.10 -2.75
CA SER A 69 -23.43 -10.21 -3.07
C SER A 69 -23.24 -10.12 -4.59
N THR A 70 -22.71 -9.00 -5.05
CA THR A 70 -22.51 -8.76 -6.48
C THR A 70 -21.34 -9.58 -7.04
N ARG A 71 -21.19 -9.54 -8.36
CA ARG A 71 -20.03 -10.11 -9.06
C ARG A 71 -18.77 -9.23 -8.97
N HIS A 72 -18.82 -8.11 -8.24
CA HIS A 72 -17.75 -7.14 -8.12
C HIS A 72 -16.76 -7.53 -7.01
N PRO A 73 -15.57 -6.89 -6.98
CA PRO A 73 -14.60 -7.09 -5.91
C PRO A 73 -15.22 -6.83 -4.55
N ASN A 74 -15.15 -7.82 -3.65
CA ASN A 74 -15.67 -7.66 -2.32
C ASN A 74 -14.74 -6.78 -1.47
N THR A 75 -15.31 -5.74 -0.87
CA THR A 75 -14.62 -4.76 -0.02
C THR A 75 -13.95 -5.45 1.15
N SER A 76 -14.65 -6.38 1.82
CA SER A 76 -14.11 -7.08 2.99
C SER A 76 -12.87 -7.88 2.61
N GLN A 77 -12.92 -8.65 1.51
CA GLN A 77 -11.78 -9.43 1.03
C GLN A 77 -10.58 -8.54 0.64
N PHE A 78 -10.85 -7.38 0.03
CA PHE A 78 -9.80 -6.40 -0.27
C PHE A 78 -9.14 -5.89 1.01
N ILE A 79 -9.92 -5.40 1.97
CA ILE A 79 -9.43 -4.88 3.24
C ILE A 79 -8.65 -5.96 4.00
N ASP A 80 -9.14 -7.19 4.07
CA ASP A 80 -8.46 -8.30 4.72
C ASP A 80 -7.09 -8.58 4.09
N THR A 81 -7.00 -8.53 2.77
CA THR A 81 -5.75 -8.71 2.02
C THR A 81 -4.75 -7.59 2.33
N ILE A 82 -5.19 -6.33 2.33
CA ILE A 82 -4.34 -5.18 2.65
C ILE A 82 -3.88 -5.20 4.10
N CYS A 83 -4.79 -5.45 5.04
CA CYS A 83 -4.45 -5.59 6.45
C CYS A 83 -3.44 -6.71 6.68
N LYS A 84 -3.55 -7.84 5.97
CA LYS A 84 -2.56 -8.92 6.02
C LYS A 84 -1.18 -8.44 5.54
N ARG A 85 -1.10 -7.74 4.40
CA ARG A 85 0.17 -7.19 3.87
C ARG A 85 0.79 -6.16 4.82
N LEU A 86 -0.01 -5.26 5.39
CA LEU A 86 0.47 -4.26 6.35
C LEU A 86 1.00 -4.90 7.62
N ARG A 87 0.29 -5.89 8.17
CA ARG A 87 0.77 -6.64 9.34
C ARG A 87 2.12 -7.31 9.08
N GLN A 88 2.27 -7.95 7.92
CA GLN A 88 3.55 -8.56 7.53
C GLN A 88 4.67 -7.51 7.41
N ALA A 89 4.39 -6.34 6.83
CA ALA A 89 5.37 -5.26 6.70
C ALA A 89 5.78 -4.69 8.06
N ILE A 90 4.82 -4.47 8.96
CA ILE A 90 5.07 -4.01 10.34
C ILE A 90 5.91 -5.04 11.10
N GLU A 91 5.57 -6.32 11.01
CA GLU A 91 6.32 -7.38 11.68
C GLU A 91 7.78 -7.45 11.18
N VAL A 92 8.01 -7.34 9.88
CA VAL A 92 9.35 -7.29 9.30
C VAL A 92 10.11 -6.04 9.77
N TYR A 93 9.44 -4.88 9.83
CA TYR A 93 10.00 -3.65 10.36
C TYR A 93 10.42 -3.80 11.82
N GLU A 94 9.53 -4.29 12.70
CA GLU A 94 9.81 -4.51 14.12
C GLU A 94 10.96 -5.48 14.36
N ARG A 95 11.00 -6.60 13.61
CA ARG A 95 12.10 -7.57 13.70
C ARG A 95 13.42 -6.95 13.28
N THR A 96 13.42 -6.16 12.21
CA THR A 96 14.63 -5.53 11.65
C THR A 96 15.15 -4.42 12.55
N SER A 97 14.26 -3.54 13.04
CA SER A 97 14.60 -2.46 13.97
C SER A 97 15.13 -3.00 15.30
N LEU A 98 14.50 -4.04 15.85
CA LEU A 98 14.97 -4.69 17.07
C LEU A 98 16.35 -5.33 16.87
N LYS A 99 16.58 -6.00 15.75
CA LYS A 99 17.88 -6.60 15.43
C LYS A 99 18.96 -5.52 15.29
N PHE A 100 18.65 -4.42 14.60
CA PHE A 100 19.55 -3.28 14.46
C PHE A 100 19.93 -2.71 15.83
N ARG A 101 18.92 -2.37 16.66
CA ARG A 101 19.13 -1.82 18.00
C ARG A 101 19.99 -2.74 18.88
N ARG A 102 19.73 -4.06 18.87
CA ARG A 102 20.51 -5.03 19.65
C ARG A 102 21.96 -5.14 19.20
N THR A 103 22.20 -5.16 17.88
CA THR A 103 23.56 -5.36 17.32
C THR A 103 24.43 -4.12 17.36
N HIS A 104 23.82 -2.93 17.47
CA HIS A 104 24.53 -1.65 17.44
C HIS A 104 24.52 -0.93 18.79
N HIS A 105 23.90 -1.51 19.83
CA HIS A 105 23.75 -0.88 21.16
C HIS A 105 25.08 -0.46 21.78
N ASP A 106 26.02 -1.41 21.91
CA ASP A 106 27.24 -1.19 22.68
C ASP A 106 28.26 -0.32 21.95
N SER A 107 28.25 -0.35 20.62
CA SER A 107 29.15 0.42 19.75
C SER A 107 28.46 1.61 19.08
N TRP A 108 27.31 2.06 19.60
CA TRP A 108 26.51 3.11 18.95
C TRP A 108 27.26 4.43 18.79
N HIS A 109 28.11 4.80 19.77
CA HIS A 109 28.90 6.02 19.71
C HIS A 109 29.84 6.06 18.50
N GLU A 110 30.35 4.92 18.06
CA GLU A 110 31.21 4.82 16.86
C GLU A 110 30.37 4.68 15.59
N HIS A 111 29.32 3.83 15.63
CA HIS A 111 28.47 3.60 14.47
C HIS A 111 27.73 4.87 14.01
N ARG A 112 27.32 5.74 14.94
CA ARG A 112 26.60 6.98 14.60
C ARG A 112 27.41 7.96 13.76
N GLU A 113 28.75 7.90 13.84
CA GLU A 113 29.64 8.78 13.05
C GLU A 113 29.63 8.43 11.55
N GLN A 114 29.12 7.23 11.19
CA GLN A 114 29.00 6.77 9.80
C GLN A 114 27.71 7.25 9.12
N PHE A 115 26.81 7.92 9.84
CA PHE A 115 25.53 8.39 9.32
C PHE A 115 25.52 9.90 9.17
N THR A 116 24.78 10.41 8.18
CA THR A 116 24.50 11.84 8.06
C THR A 116 23.46 12.28 9.11
N GLU A 117 23.38 13.58 9.39
CA GLU A 117 22.40 14.13 10.33
C GLU A 117 20.94 13.77 9.94
N ASP A 118 20.64 13.82 8.64
CA ASP A 118 19.32 13.43 8.11
C ASP A 118 19.02 11.94 8.36
N GLN A 119 20.02 11.07 8.20
CA GLN A 119 19.87 9.63 8.45
C GLN A 119 19.71 9.34 9.94
N LEU A 120 20.44 10.03 10.81
CA LEU A 120 20.30 9.92 12.26
C LEU A 120 18.92 10.38 12.72
N THR A 121 18.35 11.40 12.09
CA THR A 121 16.99 11.87 12.36
C THR A 121 15.96 10.77 12.07
N VAL A 122 16.09 10.08 10.93
CA VAL A 122 15.21 8.95 10.58
C VAL A 122 15.41 7.76 11.52
N LEU A 123 16.65 7.49 11.95
CA LEU A 123 16.97 6.40 12.87
C LEU A 123 16.54 6.68 14.31
N ALA A 124 16.32 7.94 14.70
CA ALA A 124 15.86 8.29 16.04
C ALA A 124 14.55 7.57 16.39
N ASP A 125 13.59 7.54 15.46
CA ASP A 125 12.30 6.86 15.63
C ASP A 125 12.45 5.33 15.75
N VAL A 126 13.50 4.76 15.15
CA VAL A 126 13.83 3.33 15.21
C VAL A 126 14.45 2.97 16.57
N LEU A 127 15.20 3.90 17.17
CA LEU A 127 15.92 3.70 18.43
C LEU A 127 15.04 3.92 19.67
N ILE A 128 14.00 4.75 19.56
CA ILE A 128 13.01 4.95 20.62
C ILE A 128 12.13 3.69 20.77
N SER A 129 12.24 3.02 21.92
CA SER A 129 11.39 1.86 22.21
C SER A 129 9.94 2.32 22.46
N HIS A 130 9.03 1.98 21.54
CA HIS A 130 7.60 2.27 21.65
C HIS A 130 6.91 1.53 22.83
N SER A 131 7.63 0.66 23.55
CA SER A 131 7.11 -0.14 24.66
C SER A 131 7.15 0.56 26.03
N TYR A 132 7.78 1.73 26.16
CA TYR A 132 7.96 2.44 27.44
C TYR A 132 7.05 3.68 27.63
N TYR A 133 6.29 4.05 26.60
CA TYR A 133 5.43 5.25 26.61
C TYR A 133 3.92 4.94 26.63
N ALA A 134 3.55 3.68 26.89
CA ALA A 134 2.16 3.26 27.06
C ALA A 134 1.76 3.19 28.54
#